data_AF-A0A2E9TLR3-F1
#
_entry.id   AF-A0A2E9TLR3-F1
#
_cell.length_a   1.000
_cell.length_b   1.000
_cell.length_c   1.000
_cell.angle_alpha   90.00
_cell.angle_beta   90.00
_cell.angle_gamma   90.00
#
_symmetry.space_group_name_H-M   'P 1'
#
loop_
_entity.id
_entity.type
_entity.pdbx_description
1 polymer ?
#
loop_
_entity_poly.entity_id
_entity_poly.type
_entity_poly.pdbx_seq_one_letter_code
_entity_poly.pdbx_strand_id
1 'polypeptide(L)'
;MNLLLLRISYALLLFVGITGLFSLAPPDVHPLSSIIFAAILYAPLVLMLPAVISGNKRQATWLCFILLFYFCGYAVQLLDPPPVRTLAIAKTSLTVMLFVFSALQIRQGQNAD
;
A
#
# COMPACT_ATOMS: atom_id res chain seq x y z
N MET A 1 -2.17 -4.80 19.71
CA MET A 1 -3.32 -4.46 18.84
C MET A 1 -2.89 -3.73 17.57
N ASN A 2 -2.11 -2.64 17.66
CA ASN A 2 -1.67 -1.83 16.50
C ASN A 2 -0.95 -2.62 15.39
N LEU A 3 -0.11 -3.58 15.76
CA LEU A 3 0.67 -4.38 14.81
C LEU A 3 -0.21 -5.32 13.96
N LEU A 4 -1.31 -5.81 14.54
CA LEU A 4 -2.29 -6.63 13.81
C LEU A 4 -3.10 -5.76 12.82
N LEU A 5 -3.52 -4.57 13.24
CA LEU A 5 -4.20 -3.60 12.36
C LEU A 5 -3.30 -3.20 11.18
N LEU A 6 -2.01 -2.96 11.43
CA LEU A 6 -1.01 -2.66 10.41
C LEU A 6 -0.85 -3.81 9.40
N ARG A 7 -0.81 -5.06 9.87
CA ARG A 7 -0.76 -6.24 8.99
C ARG A 7 -2.01 -6.39 8.13
N ILE A 8 -3.19 -6.17 8.73
CA ILE A 8 -4.47 -6.26 8.02
C ILE A 8 -4.59 -5.16 6.96
N SER A 9 -4.32 -3.91 7.31
CA SER A 9 -4.39 -2.80 6.36
C SER A 9 -3.37 -2.97 5.23
N TYR A 10 -2.20 -3.54 5.53
CA TYR A 10 -1.16 -3.83 4.54
C TYR A 10 -1.59 -4.92 3.56
N ALA A 11 -2.12 -6.03 4.07
CA ALA A 11 -2.64 -7.12 3.25
C ALA A 11 -3.82 -6.65 2.37
N LEU A 12 -4.72 -5.84 2.94
CA LEU A 12 -5.83 -5.25 2.20
C LEU A 12 -5.36 -4.31 1.10
N LEU A 13 -4.35 -3.47 1.36
CA LEU A 13 -3.80 -2.57 0.33
C LEU A 13 -3.24 -3.36 -0.85
N LEU A 14 -2.46 -4.42 -0.59
CA LEU A 14 -1.94 -5.29 -1.65
C LEU A 14 -3.07 -6.00 -2.41
N PHE A 15 -4.04 -6.55 -1.68
CA PHE A 15 -5.17 -7.25 -2.28
C PHE A 15 -5.99 -6.33 -3.19
N VAL A 16 -6.43 -5.17 -2.68
CA VAL A 16 -7.21 -4.17 -3.43
C VAL A 16 -6.41 -3.60 -4.59
N GLY A 17 -5.11 -3.35 -4.39
CA GLY A 17 -4.23 -2.84 -5.43
C GLY A 17 -4.06 -3.81 -6.59
N ILE A 18 -3.74 -5.07 -6.30
CA ILE A 18 -3.49 -6.11 -7.32
C ILE A 18 -4.79 -6.46 -8.04
N THR A 19 -5.86 -6.76 -7.30
CA THR A 19 -7.17 -7.10 -7.90
C THR A 19 -7.72 -5.97 -8.76
N GLY A 20 -7.57 -4.72 -8.29
CA GLY A 20 -7.97 -3.55 -9.05
C GLY A 20 -7.19 -3.33 -10.34
N LEU A 21 -5.89 -3.65 -10.36
CA LEU A 21 -5.06 -3.58 -11.57
C LEU A 21 -5.55 -4.59 -12.62
N PHE A 22 -5.83 -5.83 -12.21
CA PHE A 22 -6.32 -6.86 -13.14
C PHE A 22 -7.78 -6.67 -13.56
N SER A 23 -8.64 -6.14 -12.68
CA SER A 23 -10.06 -5.90 -12.99
C SER A 23 -10.28 -4.70 -13.91
N LEU A 24 -9.40 -3.70 -13.87
CA LEU A 24 -9.49 -2.47 -14.66
C LEU A 24 -8.51 -2.46 -15.83
N ALA A 25 -7.80 -3.57 -16.06
CA ALA A 25 -6.93 -3.73 -17.21
C ALA A 25 -7.76 -3.69 -18.51
N PRO A 26 -7.32 -2.93 -19.54
CA PRO A 26 -7.99 -2.95 -20.84
C PRO A 26 -8.05 -4.36 -21.44
N PRO A 27 -9.10 -4.74 -22.18
CA PRO A 27 -9.28 -6.12 -22.67
C PRO A 27 -8.22 -6.58 -23.69
N ASP A 28 -7.52 -5.63 -24.29
CA ASP A 28 -6.56 -5.78 -25.38
C ASP A 28 -5.10 -5.87 -24.90
N VAL A 29 -4.86 -5.82 -23.58
CA VAL A 29 -3.50 -5.95 -23.05
C VAL A 29 -3.03 -7.39 -23.04
N HIS A 30 -1.80 -7.61 -23.50
CA HIS A 30 -1.15 -8.91 -23.38
C HIS A 30 -1.01 -9.28 -21.89
N PRO A 31 -1.38 -10.50 -21.45
CA PRO A 31 -1.40 -10.87 -20.02
C PRO A 31 -0.03 -10.72 -19.34
N LEU A 32 1.05 -11.01 -20.08
CA LEU A 32 2.42 -10.79 -19.60
C LEU A 32 2.71 -9.31 -19.24
N SER A 33 2.19 -8.36 -20.01
CA SER A 33 2.39 -6.94 -19.73
C SER A 33 1.73 -6.55 -18.41
N SER A 34 0.50 -7.01 -18.16
CA SER A 34 -0.20 -6.75 -16.89
C SER A 34 0.54 -7.31 -15.68
N ILE A 35 1.14 -8.51 -15.81
CA ILE A 35 1.95 -9.12 -14.76
C ILE A 35 3.22 -8.28 -14.51
N ILE A 36 3.90 -7.85 -15.56
CA ILE A 36 5.11 -7.01 -15.45
C ILE A 36 4.77 -5.67 -14.77
N PHE A 37 3.67 -5.03 -15.18
CA PHE A 37 3.20 -3.80 -14.54
C PHE A 37 2.87 -4.01 -13.06
N ALA A 38 2.15 -5.07 -12.71
CA ALA A 38 1.85 -5.41 -11.32
C ALA A 38 3.13 -5.67 -10.52
N ALA A 39 4.10 -6.38 -11.09
CA ALA A 39 5.37 -6.65 -10.44
C ALA A 39 6.14 -5.34 -10.17
N ILE A 40 6.25 -4.44 -11.14
CA ILE A 40 6.96 -3.17 -10.97
C ILE A 40 6.27 -2.28 -9.93
N LEU A 41 4.94 -2.15 -10.01
CA LEU A 41 4.16 -1.28 -9.13
C LEU A 41 4.08 -1.81 -7.70
N TYR A 42 4.00 -3.12 -7.48
CA TYR A 42 3.81 -3.69 -6.15
C TYR A 42 5.08 -4.33 -5.56
N ALA A 43 6.15 -4.54 -6.33
CA ALA A 43 7.43 -5.04 -5.79
C ALA A 43 7.97 -4.19 -4.63
N PRO A 44 7.96 -2.85 -4.66
CA PRO A 44 8.46 -2.04 -3.54
C PRO A 44 7.67 -2.27 -2.25
N LEU A 45 6.34 -2.46 -2.35
CA LEU A 45 5.55 -2.90 -1.19
C LEU A 45 6.00 -4.29 -0.78
N VAL A 46 5.97 -5.29 -1.66
CA VAL A 46 6.32 -6.67 -1.30
C VAL A 46 7.72 -6.77 -0.66
N LEU A 47 8.70 -5.96 -1.07
CA LEU A 47 10.01 -5.89 -0.43
C LEU A 47 9.97 -5.32 1.00
N MET A 48 8.97 -4.51 1.33
CA MET A 48 8.70 -3.97 2.67
C MET A 48 7.83 -4.88 3.53
N LEU A 49 7.48 -6.09 3.09
CA LEU A 49 6.78 -7.09 3.92
C LEU A 49 7.48 -7.37 5.27
N PRO A 50 8.83 -7.42 5.37
CA PRO A 50 9.53 -7.56 6.64
C PRO A 50 9.27 -6.41 7.62
N ALA A 51 8.99 -5.19 7.14
CA ALA A 51 8.69 -4.04 7.99
C ALA A 51 7.43 -4.27 8.82
N VAL A 52 6.45 -4.96 8.22
CA VAL A 52 5.14 -5.26 8.79
C VAL A 52 5.17 -6.51 9.69
N ILE A 53 6.04 -7.47 9.36
CA ILE A 53 6.20 -8.71 10.14
C ILE A 53 7.04 -8.46 11.39
N SER A 54 8.25 -7.90 11.22
CA SER A 54 9.23 -7.73 12.30
C SER A 54 8.85 -6.62 13.27
N GLY A 55 8.10 -5.62 12.80
CA GLY A 55 7.76 -4.44 13.58
C GLY A 55 8.94 -3.56 13.96
N ASN A 56 10.08 -3.72 13.28
CA ASN A 56 11.28 -2.93 13.53
C ASN A 56 11.05 -1.46 13.19
N LYS A 57 11.36 -0.56 14.13
CA LYS A 57 11.18 0.90 14.01
C LYS A 57 11.81 1.46 12.73
N ARG A 58 13.04 1.04 12.40
CA ARG A 58 13.76 1.51 11.21
C ARG A 58 13.05 1.11 9.93
N GLN A 59 12.53 -0.11 9.86
CA GLN A 59 11.82 -0.61 8.69
C GLN A 59 10.43 0.03 8.56
N ALA A 60 9.75 0.27 9.69
CA ALA A 60 8.49 1.02 9.70
C ALA A 60 8.68 2.46 9.17
N THR A 61 9.80 3.12 9.49
CA THR A 61 10.12 4.45 8.91
C THR A 61 10.30 4.38 7.39
N TRP A 62 11.00 3.36 6.88
CA TRP A 62 11.14 3.15 5.43
C TRP A 62 9.80 2.88 4.75
N LEU A 63 8.94 2.08 5.36
CA LEU A 63 7.59 1.84 4.89
C LEU A 63 6.80 3.17 4.80
N CYS A 64 6.88 4.04 5.82
CA CYS A 64 6.25 5.35 5.77
C CYS A 64 6.71 6.19 4.56
N PHE A 65 8.02 6.25 4.28
CA PHE A 65 8.52 6.98 3.12
C PHE A 65 7.97 6.43 1.81
N ILE A 66 7.94 5.11 1.65
CA ILE A 66 7.40 4.45 0.46
C ILE A 66 5.91 4.75 0.32
N LEU A 67 5.12 4.67 1.40
CA LEU A 67 3.68 4.96 1.39
C LEU A 67 3.36 6.39 0.93
N LEU A 68 4.24 7.37 1.14
CA LEU A 68 4.03 8.73 0.62
C LEU A 68 4.02 8.78 -0.92
N PHE A 69 4.89 8.01 -1.59
CA PHE A 69 4.88 7.92 -3.05
C PHE A 69 3.58 7.27 -3.56
N TYR A 70 3.13 6.20 -2.90
CA TYR A 70 1.86 5.56 -3.24
C TYR A 70 0.67 6.47 -2.98
N PHE A 71 0.68 7.23 -1.88
CA PHE A 71 -0.34 8.22 -1.57
C PHE A 71 -0.45 9.25 -2.69
N CYS A 72 0.66 9.81 -3.17
CA CYS A 72 0.64 10.76 -4.29
C CYS A 72 0.00 10.15 -5.54
N GLY A 73 0.39 8.92 -5.91
CA GLY A 73 -0.19 8.23 -7.07
C GLY A 73 -1.68 7.95 -6.94
N TYR A 74 -2.14 7.49 -5.78
CA TYR A 74 -3.56 7.21 -5.54
C TYR A 74 -4.40 8.47 -5.37
N ALA A 75 -3.83 9.54 -4.82
CA ALA A 75 -4.50 10.83 -4.73
C ALA A 75 -4.78 11.42 -6.11
N VAL A 76 -3.85 11.27 -7.07
CA VAL A 76 -4.10 11.67 -8.47
C VAL A 76 -5.24 10.83 -9.08
N GLN A 77 -5.28 9.53 -8.81
CA GLN A 77 -6.35 8.63 -9.30
C GLN A 77 -7.74 8.96 -8.74
N LEU A 78 -7.86 9.80 -7.70
CA LEU A 78 -9.16 10.29 -7.23
C LEU A 78 -9.83 11.23 -8.23
N LEU A 79 -9.05 11.82 -9.14
CA LEU A 79 -9.54 12.72 -10.19
C LEU A 79 -10.08 11.96 -11.40
N ASP A 80 -9.77 10.66 -11.53
CA ASP A 80 -10.26 9.83 -12.62
C ASP A 80 -11.78 9.59 -12.53
N PRO A 81 -12.46 9.21 -13.63
CA PRO A 81 -13.85 8.81 -13.58
C PRO A 81 -14.06 7.46 -12.86
N PRO A 82 -15.29 7.16 -12.39
CA PRO A 82 -15.66 5.81 -11.97
C PRO A 82 -15.44 4.81 -13.12
N PRO A 83 -14.99 3.56 -12.86
CA PRO A 83 -14.81 2.90 -11.56
C PRO A 83 -13.43 3.11 -10.88
N VAL A 84 -12.44 3.69 -11.58
CA VAL A 84 -11.06 3.89 -11.07
C VAL A 84 -11.07 4.71 -9.77
N ARG A 85 -11.89 5.77 -9.74
CA ARG A 85 -12.06 6.64 -8.56
C ARG A 85 -12.47 5.89 -7.31
N THR A 86 -13.42 4.98 -7.41
CA THR A 86 -13.95 4.24 -6.26
C THR A 86 -12.85 3.38 -5.64
N LEU A 87 -12.05 2.73 -6.48
CA LEU A 87 -10.88 1.97 -6.03
C LEU A 87 -9.80 2.89 -5.46
N ALA A 88 -9.59 4.08 -6.04
CA ALA A 88 -8.63 5.06 -5.56
C ALA A 88 -8.98 5.59 -4.16
N ILE A 89 -10.27 5.73 -3.82
CA ILE A 89 -10.73 6.07 -2.46
C ILE A 89 -10.28 5.00 -1.46
N ALA A 90 -10.51 3.72 -1.78
CA ALA A 90 -10.10 2.59 -0.94
C ALA A 90 -8.57 2.53 -0.78
N LYS A 91 -7.81 2.65 -1.87
CA LYS A 91 -6.33 2.63 -1.83
C LYS A 91 -5.77 3.81 -1.04
N THR A 92 -6.26 5.03 -1.28
CA THR A 92 -5.81 6.24 -0.56
C THR A 92 -6.08 6.13 0.94
N SER A 93 -7.30 5.74 1.33
CA SER A 93 -7.66 5.57 2.75
C SER A 93 -6.83 4.48 3.45
N LEU A 94 -6.60 3.34 2.80
CA LEU A 94 -5.73 2.28 3.32
C LEU A 94 -4.28 2.76 3.46
N THR A 95 -3.78 3.55 2.52
CA THR A 95 -2.42 4.11 2.57
C THR A 95 -2.25 5.06 3.75
N VAL A 96 -3.25 5.91 4.01
CA VAL A 96 -3.27 6.80 5.19
C VAL A 96 -3.33 6.00 6.48
N MET A 97 -4.20 4.99 6.57
CA MET A 97 -4.29 4.13 7.76
C MET A 97 -2.96 3.41 8.05
N LEU A 98 -2.33 2.86 7.01
CA LEU A 98 -1.01 2.25 7.12
C LEU A 98 0.04 3.22 7.64
N PHE A 99 0.08 4.43 7.07
CA PHE A 99 1.02 5.46 7.50
C PHE A 99 0.82 5.79 8.98
N VAL A 100 -0.42 5.98 9.42
CA VAL A 100 -0.75 6.28 10.83
C VAL A 100 -0.34 5.12 11.74
N PHE A 101 -0.66 3.88 11.39
CA PHE A 101 -0.28 2.72 12.22
C PHE A 101 1.23 2.52 12.29
N SER A 102 1.95 2.71 11.18
CA SER A 102 3.42 2.65 11.15
C SER A 102 4.03 3.78 12.00
N ALA A 103 3.50 5.00 11.91
CA ALA A 103 3.94 6.13 12.75
C ALA A 103 3.70 5.88 14.25
N LEU A 104 2.54 5.31 14.61
CA LEU A 104 2.24 4.91 15.99
C LEU A 104 3.18 3.82 16.48
N GLN A 105 3.52 2.85 15.63
CA GLN A 105 4.47 1.78 15.97
C GLN A 105 5.89 2.33 16.22
N ILE A 106 6.35 3.27 15.40
CA ILE A 106 7.65 3.95 15.60
C ILE A 106 7.66 4.65 16.96
N ARG A 107 6.61 5.43 17.27
CA ARG A 107 6.48 6.14 18.56
C ARG A 107 6.43 5.20 19.76
N GLN A 108 5.65 4.12 19.68
CA GLN A 108 5.58 3.12 20.76
C GLN A 108 6.92 2.48 21.02
N GLY A 109 7.69 2.21 19.97
CA GLY A 109 9.05 1.75 20.10
C GLY A 109 9.93 2.76 20.84
N GLN A 110 9.85 4.05 20.54
CA GLN A 110 10.69 5.08 21.17
C GLN A 110 10.45 5.24 22.68
N ASN A 111 9.24 4.98 23.17
CA ASN A 111 8.89 5.10 24.60
C ASN A 111 9.31 3.89 25.45
N ALA A 112 9.80 2.81 24.82
CA ALA A 112 10.23 1.59 25.50
C ALA A 112 11.76 1.53 25.69
N ASP A 113 12.49 2.49 25.12
CA ASP A 113 13.93 2.71 25.33
C ASP A 113 14.12 3.81 26.38
#